data_AF-A0A965BE70-F1
#
_entry.id   AF-A0A965BE70-F1
#
_cell.length_a   1.000
_cell.length_b   1.000
_cell.length_c   1.000
_cell.angle_alpha   90.00
_cell.angle_beta   90.00
_cell.angle_gamma   90.00
#
_symmetry.space_group_name_H-M   'P 1'
#
loop_
_entity.id
_entity.type
_entity.pdbx_description
1 polymer ?
#
loop_
_entity_poly.entity_id
_entity_poly.type
_entity_poly.pdbx_seq_one_letter_code
_entity_poly.pdbx_strand_id
1 'polypeptide(L)' 'MRDTPTLLISGFNSPEGPAFDRNGNLWFVNWLTSSINRLDGCEPGGTVTEVVNTGGIPAGLAFHPDGTLYIADEGDQWH' A
#
# COMPACT_ATOMS: atom_id res chain seq x y z
N MET A 1 -25.34 -12.33 -5.01
CA MET A 1 -24.42 -13.21 -4.26
C MET A 1 -23.48 -12.28 -3.50
N ARG A 2 -23.23 -12.54 -2.21
CA ARG A 2 -22.16 -11.81 -1.51
C ARG A 2 -20.94 -12.70 -1.60
N ASP A 3 -19.97 -12.29 -2.41
CA ASP A 3 -18.73 -13.02 -2.56
C ASP A 3 -17.98 -12.99 -1.23
N THR A 4 -17.43 -14.13 -0.81
CA THR A 4 -16.62 -14.24 0.39
C THR A 4 -15.33 -13.43 0.17
N PRO A 5 -14.92 -12.58 1.12
CA PRO A 5 -13.63 -11.90 1.04
C PRO A 5 -12.49 -12.92 0.87
N THR A 6 -11.58 -12.66 -0.07
CA THR A 6 -10.39 -13.49 -0.30
C THR A 6 -9.19 -12.82 0.36
N LEU A 7 -8.44 -13.58 1.16
CA LEU A 7 -7.16 -13.11 1.71
C LEU A 7 -6.13 -13.08 0.59
N LEU A 8 -5.64 -11.89 0.24
CA LEU A 8 -4.58 -11.75 -0.76
C LEU A 8 -3.20 -11.98 -0.14
N ILE A 9 -2.85 -11.20 0.88
CA ILE A 9 -1.56 -11.20 1.54
C ILE A 9 -1.72 -10.92 3.03
N SER A 10 -0.76 -11.35 3.85
CA SER A 10 -0.74 -11.15 5.30
C SER A 10 0.69 -10.90 5.80
N GLY A 11 0.83 -10.61 7.11
CA GLY A 11 2.13 -10.34 7.73
C GLY A 11 2.54 -8.87 7.77
N PHE A 12 1.61 -7.94 7.58
CA PHE A 12 1.83 -6.50 7.67
C PHE A 12 1.30 -5.98 9.02
N ASN A 13 2.05 -5.07 9.63
CA ASN A 13 1.78 -4.62 10.99
C ASN A 13 0.64 -3.60 11.04
N SER A 14 0.54 -2.72 10.04
CA SER A 14 -0.54 -1.75 9.95
C SER A 14 -0.75 -1.27 8.51
N PRO A 15 -1.38 -2.11 7.66
CA PRO A 15 -1.64 -1.76 6.27
C PRO A 15 -2.82 -0.77 6.14
N GLU A 16 -2.63 0.32 5.40
CA GLU A 16 -3.69 1.31 5.12
C GLU A 16 -3.67 1.80 3.66
N GLY A 17 -4.68 2.60 3.29
CA GLY A 17 -4.73 3.34 2.03
C GLY A 17 -4.44 2.54 0.76
N PRO A 18 -5.15 1.43 0.47
CA PRO A 18 -4.93 0.66 -0.75
C PRO A 18 -5.30 1.46 -2.00
N ALA A 19 -4.46 1.42 -3.05
CA ALA A 19 -4.77 1.95 -4.38
C ALA A 19 -4.19 1.07 -5.49
N PHE A 20 -4.87 1.01 -6.63
CA PHE A 20 -4.40 0.29 -7.80
C PHE A 20 -3.66 1.21 -8.76
N ASP A 21 -2.53 0.74 -9.29
CA ASP A 21 -1.91 1.36 -10.47
C ASP A 21 -2.58 0.89 -11.78
N ARG A 22 -2.15 1.47 -12.91
CA ARG A 22 -2.68 1.12 -14.24
C ARG A 22 -2.39 -0.30 -14.69
N ASN A 23 -1.41 -0.96 -14.08
CA ASN A 23 -1.01 -2.32 -14.42
C ASN A 23 -1.74 -3.35 -13.54
N GLY A 24 -2.62 -2.90 -12.64
CA GLY A 24 -3.38 -3.77 -11.74
C GLY A 24 -2.59 -4.20 -10.50
N ASN A 25 -1.45 -3.56 -10.20
CA ASN A 25 -0.76 -3.82 -8.95
C ASN A 25 -1.45 -3.07 -7.81
N LEU A 26 -1.54 -3.71 -6.65
CA LEU A 26 -2.10 -3.11 -5.44
C LEU A 26 -0.98 -2.46 -4.64
N TRP A 27 -1.11 -1.16 -4.39
CA TRP A 27 -0.20 -0.39 -3.55
C TRP A 27 -0.88 -0.09 -2.21
N PHE A 28 -0.11 -0.09 -1.13
CA PHE A 28 -0.61 0.22 0.21
C PHE A 28 0.52 0.74 1.11
N VAL A 29 0.16 1.50 2.14
CA VAL A 29 1.11 1.90 3.18
C VAL A 29 1.19 0.79 4.25
N ASN A 30 2.33 0.63 4.89
CA ASN A 30 2.51 -0.16 6.11
C ASN A 30 3.20 0.73 7.15
N TRP A 31 2.41 1.51 7.87
CA TRP A 31 2.91 2.72 8.50
C TRP A 31 3.81 2.47 9.71
N LEU A 32 3.61 1.34 10.42
CA LEU A 32 4.51 0.94 11.52
C LEU A 32 5.93 0.62 11.06
N THR A 33 6.15 0.36 9.78
CA THR A 33 7.47 0.17 9.17
C THR A 33 7.85 1.29 8.21
N SER A 34 7.08 2.38 8.19
CA SER A 34 7.29 3.54 7.32
C SER A 34 7.35 3.19 5.82
N SER A 35 6.73 2.09 5.40
CA SER A 35 6.94 1.54 4.06
C SER A 35 5.73 1.64 3.15
N ILE A 36 5.99 1.90 1.88
CA ILE A 36 5.04 1.83 0.78
C ILE A 36 5.30 0.52 0.06
N ASN A 37 4.30 -0.35 0.04
CA ASN A 37 4.40 -1.70 -0.47
C ASN A 37 3.56 -1.86 -1.73
N ARG A 38 4.01 -2.71 -2.65
CA ARG A 38 3.30 -3.07 -3.87
C ARG A 38 3.16 -4.58 -3.96
N LEU A 39 1.93 -5.06 -4.11
CA LEU A 39 1.58 -6.43 -4.50
C LEU A 39 1.40 -6.50 -6.01
N ASP A 40 2.26 -7.26 -6.68
CA ASP A 40 2.22 -7.42 -8.13
C ASP A 40 1.00 -8.26 -8.54
N GLY A 41 0.21 -7.76 -9.50
CA GLY A 41 -0.95 -8.45 -10.07
C GLY A 41 -2.17 -8.65 -9.15
N CYS A 42 -2.06 -8.31 -7.85
CA CYS A 42 -3.16 -8.41 -6.87
C CYS A 42 -3.71 -9.85 -6.67
N GLU A 43 -2.83 -10.85 -6.67
CA GLU A 43 -3.21 -12.26 -6.50
C GLU A 43 -2.95 -12.79 -5.07
N PRO A 44 -3.71 -13.80 -4.60
CA PRO A 44 -3.42 -14.47 -3.34
C PRO A 44 -2.02 -15.06 -3.29
N GLY A 45 -1.24 -14.69 -2.28
CA GLY A 45 0.16 -15.12 -2.12
C GLY A 45 1.13 -14.49 -3.14
N GLY A 46 0.70 -13.45 -3.84
CA GLY A 46 1.55 -12.74 -4.80
C GLY A 46 2.75 -12.06 -4.16
N THR A 47 3.70 -11.66 -5.00
CA THR A 47 4.94 -11.02 -4.56
C THR A 47 4.67 -9.61 -4.06
N VAL A 48 5.12 -9.32 -2.85
CA VAL A 48 5.09 -7.97 -2.27
C VAL A 48 6.50 -7.40 -2.25
N THR A 49 6.64 -6.17 -2.74
CA THR A 49 7.88 -5.41 -2.72
C THR A 49 7.69 -4.13 -1.91
N GLU A 50 8.58 -3.87 -0.95
CA GLU A 50 8.74 -2.51 -0.40
C GLU A 50 9.37 -1.63 -1.47
N VAL A 51 8.62 -0.64 -1.94
CA VAL A 51 9.05 0.24 -3.04
C VAL A 51 9.74 1.49 -2.50
N VAL A 52 9.24 2.03 -1.41
CA VAL A 52 9.78 3.24 -0.77
C VAL A 52 9.65 3.08 0.74
N ASN A 53 10.71 3.43 1.46
CA ASN A 53 10.63 3.74 2.89
C ASN A 53 10.62 5.26 3.05
N THR A 54 9.57 5.82 3.64
CA THR A 54 9.45 7.27 3.80
C THR A 54 10.22 7.78 5.01
N GLY A 55 10.55 6.89 5.96
CA GLY A 55 11.11 7.24 7.27
C GLY A 55 10.12 7.93 8.22
N GLY A 56 8.88 8.17 7.79
CA GLY A 56 7.83 8.82 8.58
C GLY A 56 6.66 7.88 8.90
N ILE A 57 5.46 8.44 8.98
CA ILE A 57 4.21 7.73 9.27
C ILE A 57 3.28 7.93 8.05
N PRO A 58 3.42 7.11 7.00
CA PRO A 58 2.60 7.23 5.81
C PRO A 58 1.17 6.76 6.10
N ALA A 59 0.18 7.62 5.92
CA ALA A 59 -1.23 7.34 6.25
C ALA A 59 -2.09 6.97 5.04
N GLY A 60 -1.67 7.36 3.82
CA GLY A 60 -2.43 7.05 2.62
C GLY A 60 -1.70 7.37 1.34
N LEU A 61 -2.23 6.86 0.23
CA LEU A 61 -1.66 7.08 -1.09
C LEU A 61 -2.73 7.11 -2.19
N ALA A 62 -2.39 7.72 -3.32
CA ALA A 62 -3.24 7.74 -4.51
C ALA A 62 -2.41 7.97 -5.78
N PHE A 63 -2.86 7.37 -6.88
CA PHE A 63 -2.31 7.64 -8.20
C PHE A 63 -3.03 8.80 -8.88
N HIS A 64 -2.27 9.77 -9.38
CA HIS A 64 -2.78 10.78 -10.30
C HIS A 64 -2.96 10.18 -11.72
N PRO A 65 -3.87 10.72 -12.55
CA PRO A 65 -4.06 10.26 -13.92
C PRO A 65 -2.84 10.32 -14.84
N ASP A 66 -1.71 10.93 -14.49
CA ASP A 66 -0.47 10.80 -15.26
C ASP A 66 0.40 9.61 -14.85
N GLY A 67 0.08 8.94 -13.73
CA GLY A 67 0.83 7.81 -13.18
C GLY A 67 1.69 8.16 -11.97
N THR A 68 1.73 9.43 -11.56
CA THR A 68 2.44 9.86 -10.35
C THR A 68 1.75 9.31 -9.09
N LEU A 69 2.52 8.72 -8.18
CA LEU A 69 2.05 8.31 -6.86
C LEU A 69 2.22 9.47 -5.86
N TYR A 70 1.13 9.87 -5.23
CA TYR A 70 1.12 10.81 -4.11
C TYR A 70 0.94 10.05 -2.81
N ILE A 71 1.71 10.40 -1.79
CA ILE A 71 1.69 9.79 -0.46
C ILE A 71 1.45 10.90 0.56
N ALA A 72 0.49 10.69 1.45
CA ALA A 72 0.33 11.52 2.64
C ALA A 72 1.17 10.90 3.76
N ASP A 73 2.19 11.65 4.21
CA ASP A 73 3.07 11.25 5.29
C ASP A 73 3.00 12.28 6.42
N GLU A 74 2.78 11.80 7.64
CA GLU A 74 2.64 12.61 8.84
C GLU A 74 3.99 13.09 9.41
N GLY A 75 5.11 12.57 8.88
CA GLY A 75 6.46 12.86 9.35
C GLY A 75 6.93 11.90 10.43
N ASP A 76 7.88 12.34 11.27
CA ASP A 76 8.55 11.52 12.28
C ASP A 76 7.87 11.55 13.67
N GLN A 77 6.79 12.34 13.83
CA GLN A 77 6.11 12.54 15.11
C GLN A 77 4.66 12.07 15.04
N TRP A 78 4.24 11.35 16.08
CA TRP A 78 2.86 10.93 16.26
C TRP A 78 2.08 12.09 16.89
N HIS A 79 0.97 12.53 16.30
CA HIS A 79 0.06 13.51 16.91
C HIS A 79 -0.92 12.88 17.90
#